data_AF-A0A8C5RC16-F1
#
_entry.id   AF-A0A8C5RC16-F1
#
_cell.length_a   1.000
_cell.length_b   1.000
_cell.length_c   1.000
_cell.angle_alpha   90.00
_cell.angle_beta   90.00
_cell.angle_gamma   90.00
#
_symmetry.space_group_name_H-M   'P 1'
#
loop_
_entity.id
_entity.type
_entity.pdbx_description
1 polymer ?
#
loop_
_entity_poly.entity_id
_entity_poly.type
_entity_poly.pdbx_seq_one_letter_code
_entity_poly.pdbx_strand_id
1 'polypeptide(L)'
;AGQAFRKFLPLFDRVLVERCAAETVTKGGIMIPEKSQGKVLQATVVAVGSGSKSKDGNIQPISVKVGEKVLLPEYGGTKVILDDKVFYIKYS
;
A
#
# COMPACT_ATOMS: atom_id res chain seq x y z
N ALA A 1 -17.85 5.15 0.76
CA ALA A 1 -17.73 3.99 1.67
C ALA A 1 -16.35 3.38 1.49
N GLY A 2 -15.71 2.87 2.55
CA GLY A 2 -14.41 2.20 2.44
C GLY A 2 -14.51 0.95 1.56
N GLN A 3 -13.41 0.60 0.88
CA GLN A 3 -13.36 -0.55 -0.02
C GLN A 3 -12.50 -1.64 0.62
N ALA A 4 -13.14 -2.77 0.92
CA ALA A 4 -12.49 -3.94 1.51
C ALA A 4 -11.77 -4.80 0.44
N PHE A 5 -10.76 -5.54 0.88
CA PHE A 5 -10.05 -6.52 0.05
C PHE A 5 -9.92 -7.83 0.81
N ARG A 6 -10.38 -8.94 0.22
CA ARG A 6 -10.26 -10.31 0.78
C ARG A 6 -10.67 -10.42 2.26
N LYS A 7 -11.88 -9.92 2.57
CA LYS A 7 -12.44 -9.86 3.94
C LYS A 7 -11.65 -8.98 4.93
N PHE A 8 -10.66 -8.22 4.45
CA PHE A 8 -9.92 -7.24 5.23
C PHE A 8 -10.41 -5.82 4.88
N LEU A 9 -10.87 -5.08 5.88
CA LEU A 9 -11.27 -3.68 5.73
C LEU A 9 -10.38 -2.80 6.63
N PRO A 10 -9.49 -1.96 6.06
CA PRO A 10 -8.74 -1.00 6.86
C PRO A 10 -9.69 0.03 7.50
N LEU A 11 -9.39 0.42 8.74
CA LEU A 11 -10.22 1.34 9.51
C LEU A 11 -9.74 2.79 9.34
N PHE A 12 -10.68 3.74 9.40
CA PHE A 12 -10.40 5.18 9.33
C PHE A 12 -9.64 5.58 8.06
N ASP A 13 -8.49 6.22 8.21
CA ASP A 13 -7.58 6.75 7.19
C ASP A 13 -6.52 5.73 6.74
N ARG A 14 -6.63 4.47 7.18
CA ARG A 14 -5.68 3.43 6.82
C ARG A 14 -5.88 2.97 5.38
N VAL A 15 -4.76 2.68 4.74
CA VAL A 15 -4.68 2.20 3.35
C VAL A 15 -3.86 0.92 3.34
N LEU A 16 -4.39 -0.12 2.70
CA LEU A 16 -3.68 -1.37 2.45
C LEU A 16 -3.04 -1.33 1.07
N VAL A 17 -1.74 -1.62 1.00
CA VAL A 17 -0.97 -1.59 -0.24
C VAL A 17 -0.20 -2.89 -0.45
N GLU A 18 -0.04 -3.26 -1.72
CA GLU A 18 0.80 -4.36 -2.19
C GLU A 18 2.02 -3.76 -2.88
N ARG A 19 3.23 -4.14 -2.45
CA ARG A 19 4.46 -3.66 -3.09
C ARG A 19 4.58 -4.23 -4.50
N CYS A 20 5.02 -3.39 -5.43
CA CYS A 20 5.36 -3.84 -6.77
C CYS A 20 6.56 -4.81 -6.73
N ALA A 21 6.67 -5.65 -7.75
CA ALA A 21 7.84 -6.50 -7.92
C ALA A 21 9.11 -5.65 -8.11
N ALA A 22 10.24 -6.11 -7.55
CA ALA A 22 11.52 -5.46 -7.74
C ALA A 22 12.00 -5.63 -9.18
N GLU A 23 12.60 -4.58 -9.78
CA GLU A 23 13.27 -4.70 -11.07
C GLU A 23 14.48 -5.63 -10.93
N THR A 24 14.40 -6.83 -11.51
CA THR A 24 15.49 -7.81 -11.56
C THR A 24 16.45 -7.56 -12.72
N VAL A 25 16.00 -6.82 -13.74
CA VAL A 25 16.78 -6.48 -14.93
C VAL A 25 16.67 -4.99 -15.17
N THR A 26 17.81 -4.30 -15.22
CA THR A 26 17.87 -2.89 -15.59
C THR A 26 17.56 -2.69 -17.07
N LYS A 27 17.21 -1.46 -17.47
CA LYS A 27 16.99 -1.10 -18.89
C LYS A 27 18.17 -1.42 -19.82
N GLY A 28 19.38 -1.57 -19.28
CA GLY A 28 20.59 -1.95 -20.02
C GLY A 28 20.85 -3.46 -20.10
N GLY A 29 19.93 -4.30 -19.60
CA GLY A 29 20.08 -5.76 -19.62
C GLY A 29 20.92 -6.35 -18.49
N ILE A 30 21.35 -5.54 -17.51
CA ILE A 30 22.14 -6.02 -16.36
C ILE A 30 21.19 -6.60 -15.31
N MET A 31 21.45 -7.84 -14.90
CA MET A 31 20.73 -8.53 -13.83
C MET A 31 21.19 -8.00 -12.47
N ILE A 32 20.25 -7.52 -11.65
CA ILE A 32 20.53 -7.05 -10.29
C ILE A 32 20.38 -8.23 -9.33
N PRO A 33 21.41 -8.56 -8.53
CA PRO A 33 21.28 -9.60 -7.51
C PRO A 33 20.27 -9.18 -6.43
N GLU A 34 19.46 -10.14 -5.96
CA GLU A 34 18.37 -9.90 -4.99
C GLU A 34 18.84 -9.19 -3.71
N LYS A 35 20.09 -9.43 -3.26
CA LYS A 35 20.67 -8.77 -2.07
C LYS A 35 20.88 -7.26 -2.24
N SER A 36 21.01 -6.79 -3.47
CA SER A 36 21.19 -5.38 -3.80
C SER A 36 19.89 -4.68 -4.18
N GLN A 37 18.79 -5.44 -4.32
CA GLN A 37 17.48 -4.87 -4.54
C GLN A 37 16.97 -4.27 -3.23
N GLY A 38 16.94 -2.94 -3.16
CA GLY A 38 16.31 -2.21 -2.07
C GLY A 38 14.82 -2.53 -1.95
N LYS A 39 14.19 -2.07 -0.86
CA LYS A 39 12.73 -2.16 -0.71
C LYS A 39 12.07 -1.39 -1.86
N VAL A 40 11.21 -2.06 -2.61
CA VAL A 40 10.41 -1.40 -3.65
C VAL A 40 9.48 -0.39 -2.97
N LEU A 41 9.71 0.89 -3.29
CA LEU A 41 8.91 1.99 -2.77
C LEU A 41 7.62 2.18 -3.55
N GLN A 42 7.52 1.65 -4.76
CA GLN A 42 6.27 1.64 -5.51
C GLN A 42 5.34 0.55 -5.00
N ALA A 43 4.07 0.89 -4.83
CA ALA A 43 3.04 -0.04 -4.43
C ALA A 43 1.71 0.28 -5.10
N THR A 44 0.83 -0.71 -5.14
CA THR A 44 -0.54 -0.57 -5.62
C THR A 44 -1.50 -0.61 -4.43
N VAL A 45 -2.45 0.32 -4.40
CA VAL A 45 -3.50 0.35 -3.37
C VAL A 45 -4.48 -0.79 -3.61
N VAL A 46 -4.69 -1.64 -2.61
CA VAL A 46 -5.62 -2.79 -2.69
C VAL A 46 -6.87 -2.61 -1.83
N ALA A 47 -6.80 -1.82 -0.75
CA ALA A 47 -7.95 -1.49 0.08
C ALA A 47 -7.79 -0.09 0.70
N VAL A 48 -8.92 0.58 0.91
CA VAL A 48 -8.97 1.92 1.53
C VAL A 48 -10.01 1.96 2.63
N GLY A 49 -9.67 2.63 3.74
CA GLY A 49 -10.60 2.85 4.83
C GLY A 49 -11.70 3.84 4.49
N SER A 50 -12.61 4.08 5.44
CA SER A 50 -13.72 5.01 5.25
C SER A 50 -13.30 6.47 5.13
N GLY A 51 -12.11 6.83 5.63
CA GLY A 51 -11.68 8.21 5.81
C GLY A 51 -11.52 8.60 7.28
N SER A 52 -10.82 9.71 7.50
CA SER A 52 -10.64 10.30 8.83
C SER A 52 -11.91 11.04 9.27
N LYS A 53 -12.22 11.01 10.57
CA LYS A 53 -13.32 11.82 11.10
C LYS A 53 -12.80 13.21 11.43
N SER A 54 -13.39 14.22 10.79
CA SER A 54 -13.19 15.62 11.18
C SER A 54 -13.78 15.88 12.57
N LYS A 55 -13.30 16.94 13.22
CA LYS A 55 -13.82 17.41 14.52
C LYS A 55 -15.33 17.73 14.46
N ASP A 56 -15.84 18.09 13.29
CA ASP A 56 -17.24 18.42 13.04
C ASP A 56 -18.13 17.19 12.79
N GLY A 57 -17.59 15.97 12.93
CA GLY A 57 -18.31 14.71 12.72
C GLY A 57 -18.38 14.23 11.26
N ASN A 58 -17.96 15.06 10.30
CA ASN A 58 -17.88 14.69 8.89
C ASN A 58 -16.70 13.74 8.61
N ILE A 59 -16.91 12.77 7.73
CA ILE A 59 -15.85 11.85 7.30
C ILE A 59 -15.13 12.48 6.09
N GLN A 60 -13.84 12.78 6.24
CA GLN A 60 -12.98 13.16 5.14
C GLN A 60 -12.50 11.90 4.41
N PRO A 61 -12.87 11.72 3.13
CA PRO A 61 -12.48 10.55 2.37
C PRO A 61 -10.96 10.52 2.12
N ILE A 62 -10.42 9.32 1.96
CA ILE A 62 -9.03 9.12 1.55
C ILE A 62 -8.85 9.62 0.10
N SER A 63 -7.73 10.30 -0.16
CA SER A 63 -7.43 10.89 -1.47
C SER A 63 -7.05 9.86 -2.54
N VAL A 64 -6.57 8.69 -2.12
CA VAL A 64 -6.15 7.59 -3.00
C VAL A 64 -7.26 6.57 -3.17
N LYS A 65 -7.32 5.96 -4.36
CA LYS A 65 -8.31 4.93 -4.71
C LYS A 65 -7.67 3.56 -4.90
N VAL A 66 -8.48 2.51 -4.75
CA VAL A 66 -8.03 1.14 -5.04
C VAL A 66 -7.62 1.01 -6.52
N GLY A 67 -6.49 0.38 -6.76
CA GLY A 67 -5.87 0.23 -8.07
C GLY A 67 -4.86 1.32 -8.44
N GLU A 68 -4.77 2.41 -7.67
CA GLU A 68 -3.78 3.45 -7.92
C GLU A 68 -2.37 3.03 -7.50
N LYS A 69 -1.37 3.51 -8.24
CA LYS A 69 0.04 3.34 -7.91
C LYS A 69 0.49 4.51 -7.04
N VAL A 70 1.08 4.20 -5.91
CA VAL A 70 1.54 5.16 -4.92
C VAL A 70 3.01 4.94 -4.58
N LEU A 71 3.68 6.02 -4.18
CA LEU A 71 5.03 5.97 -3.63
C LEU A 71 4.95 5.81 -2.11
N LEU A 72 5.61 4.80 -1.58
CA LEU A 72 5.70 4.51 -0.17
C LEU A 72 6.96 5.14 0.43
N PRO A 73 6.88 5.66 1.66
CA PRO A 73 8.08 5.99 2.42
C PRO A 73 8.88 4.71 2.73
N GLU A 74 10.20 4.85 2.80
CA GLU A 74 11.15 3.76 3.10
C GLU A 74 10.85 3.08 4.46
N TYR A 75 10.34 3.88 5.40
CA TYR A 75 10.05 3.48 6.77
C TYR A 75 8.55 3.59 7.10
N GLY A 76 8.18 3.01 8.25
CA GLY A 76 6.81 2.98 8.74
C GLY A 76 5.92 1.93 8.09
N GLY A 77 4.68 1.85 8.54
CA GLY A 77 3.69 0.87 8.11
C GLY A 77 3.81 -0.48 8.80
N THR A 78 2.68 -1.19 8.83
CA THR A 78 2.56 -2.49 9.50
C THR A 78 2.45 -3.58 8.45
N LYS A 79 3.27 -4.63 8.56
CA LYS A 79 3.18 -5.82 7.71
C LYS A 79 1.92 -6.61 8.09
N VAL A 80 1.13 -6.99 7.09
CA VAL A 80 -0.05 -7.84 7.24
C VAL A 80 0.04 -8.98 6.23
N ILE A 81 -0.31 -10.19 6.65
CA ILE A 81 -0.34 -11.36 5.77
C ILE A 81 -1.80 -11.72 5.53
N LEU A 82 -2.22 -11.75 4.27
CA LEU A 82 -3.57 -12.13 3.84
C LEU A 82 -3.44 -13.18 2.73
N ASP A 83 -4.03 -14.36 2.93
CA ASP A 83 -3.93 -15.53 2.04
C ASP A 83 -2.49 -15.77 1.55
N ASP A 84 -1.57 -15.89 2.51
CA ASP A 84 -0.14 -16.15 2.29
C ASP A 84 0.62 -15.08 1.49
N LYS A 85 -0.03 -13.95 1.19
CA LYS A 85 0.58 -12.78 0.56
C LYS A 85 0.86 -11.68 1.57
N VAL A 86 1.99 -11.00 1.37
CA VAL A 86 2.44 -9.91 2.24
C VAL A 86 1.93 -8.59 1.72
N PHE A 87 1.17 -7.89 2.56
CA PHE A 87 0.68 -6.55 2.35
C PHE A 87 1.23 -5.61 3.42
N TYR A 88 1.07 -4.31 3.20
CA TYR A 88 1.45 -3.29 4.17
C TYR A 88 0.28 -2.34 4.42
N ILE A 89 0.02 -2.05 5.69
CA ILE A 89 -0.89 -0.97 6.08
C ILE A 89 -0.09 0.30 6.27
N LYS A 90 -0.55 1.37 5.64
CA LYS A 90 0.00 2.72 5.72
C LYS A 90 -1.11 3.71 6.10
N TYR A 91 -0.68 4.87 6.58
CA TYR A 91 -1.56 6.01 6.85
C TYR A 91 -1.56 6.90 5.60
N SER A 92 -2.72 7.43 5.25
CA SER A 92 -2.87 8.43 4.18
C SER A 92 -2.44 9.82 4.64
#